data_AF-A0AA41UXS6-F1
#
_entry.id   AF-A0AA41UXS6-F1
#
_cell.length_a   1.000
_cell.length_b   1.000
_cell.length_c   1.000
_cell.angle_alpha   90.00
_cell.angle_beta   90.00
_cell.angle_gamma   90.00
#
_symmetry.space_group_name_H-M   'P 1'
#
loop_
_entity.id
_entity.type
_entity.pdbx_description
1 polymer ?
#
loop_
_entity_poly.entity_id
_entity_poly.type
_entity_poly.pdbx_seq_one_letter_code
_entity_poly.pdbx_strand_id
1 'polypeptide(L)'
;MVYGICTVGGSAIVSKVNVTAVHNKNRSITWTVLEGDIAKDFKSFNFSLDITPRHGATDGTSMVKWSVEYEKANGDVPDPVGIITACGLLTTIMDLRLQKQA
;
A
#
# COMPACT_ATOMS: atom_id res chain seq x y z
N MET A 1 10.86 -10.89 -6.56
CA MET A 1 11.06 -9.44 -6.48
C MET A 1 10.06 -8.78 -7.42
N VAL A 2 9.31 -7.79 -6.95
CA VAL A 2 8.24 -7.13 -7.72
C VAL A 2 8.54 -5.64 -7.80
N TYR A 3 8.24 -5.00 -8.93
CA TYR A 3 8.27 -3.54 -9.04
C TYR A 3 6.86 -3.01 -8.79
N GLY A 4 6.72 -2.11 -7.81
CA GLY A 4 5.50 -1.37 -7.53
C GLY A 4 5.54 -0.01 -8.22
N ILE A 5 4.42 0.39 -8.82
CA ILE A 5 4.23 1.72 -9.43
C ILE A 5 3.00 2.35 -8.77
N CYS A 6 3.14 3.58 -8.29
CA CYS A 6 2.00 4.41 -7.88
C CYS A 6 2.13 5.81 -8.47
N THR A 7 1.00 6.49 -8.65
CA THR A 7 0.98 7.88 -9.15
C THR A 7 0.69 8.81 -7.98
N VAL A 8 1.60 9.74 -7.71
CA VAL A 8 1.44 10.76 -6.66
C VAL A 8 1.54 12.14 -7.31
N GLY A 9 0.48 12.93 -7.18
CA GLY A 9 0.44 14.29 -7.77
C GLY A 9 0.57 14.31 -9.30
N GLY A 10 0.23 13.22 -9.99
CA GLY A 10 0.37 13.08 -11.45
C GLY A 10 1.73 12.50 -11.91
N SER A 11 2.70 12.36 -11.01
CA SER A 11 4.00 11.76 -11.31
C SER A 11 4.02 10.28 -10.95
N ALA A 12 4.62 9.46 -11.83
CA ALA A 12 4.85 8.04 -11.55
C ALA A 12 6.02 7.87 -10.57
N ILE A 13 5.79 7.14 -9.50
CA ILE A 13 6.78 6.70 -8.52
C ILE A 13 6.99 5.21 -8.73
N VAL A 14 8.24 4.80 -8.93
CA VAL A 14 8.61 3.39 -9.15
C VAL A 14 9.53 2.93 -8.04
N SER A 15 9.22 1.79 -7.43
CA SER A 15 10.07 1.21 -6.40
C SER A 15 10.09 -0.31 -6.48
N LYS A 16 11.25 -0.87 -6.18
CA LYS A 16 11.44 -2.32 -6.06
C LYS A 16 11.03 -2.73 -4.66
N VAL A 17 10.14 -3.70 -4.57
CA VAL A 17 9.54 -4.13 -3.31
C VAL A 17 9.68 -5.62 -3.12
N ASN A 18 9.75 -6.04 -1.87
CA ASN A 18 9.70 -7.43 -1.48
C ASN A 18 8.50 -7.69 -0.57
N VAL A 19 7.82 -8.82 -0.75
CA VAL A 19 6.83 -9.30 0.22
C VAL A 19 7.60 -9.83 1.42
N THR A 20 7.44 -9.21 2.58
CA THR A 20 8.20 -9.56 3.79
C THR A 20 7.34 -10.26 4.83
N ALA A 21 6.03 -10.05 4.81
CA ALA A 21 5.11 -10.82 5.64
C ALA A 21 3.80 -11.10 4.90
N VAL A 22 3.25 -12.30 5.13
CA VAL A 22 1.91 -12.69 4.72
C VAL A 22 1.25 -13.41 5.89
N HIS A 23 0.17 -12.84 6.40
CA HIS A 23 -0.61 -13.41 7.48
C HIS A 23 -1.99 -13.81 6.97
N ASN A 24 -2.11 -15.00 6.39
CA ASN A 24 -3.35 -15.49 5.79
C ASN A 24 -4.55 -15.45 6.73
N LYS A 25 -4.36 -15.83 8.01
CA LYS A 25 -5.43 -15.80 9.03
C LYS A 25 -5.96 -14.39 9.27
N ASN A 26 -5.06 -13.41 9.28
CA ASN A 26 -5.37 -12.01 9.55
C ASN A 26 -5.66 -11.23 8.26
N ARG A 27 -5.57 -11.89 7.10
CA ARG A 27 -5.69 -11.29 5.75
C ARG A 27 -4.84 -10.03 5.62
N SER A 28 -3.57 -10.17 6.02
CA SER A 28 -2.60 -9.08 6.02
C SER A 28 -1.40 -9.42 5.16
N ILE A 29 -0.90 -8.43 4.41
CA ILE A 29 0.33 -8.52 3.63
C ILE A 29 1.17 -7.28 3.90
N THR A 30 2.46 -7.48 4.14
CA THR A 30 3.44 -6.41 4.28
C THR A 30 4.48 -6.52 3.18
N TRP A 31 4.80 -5.37 2.60
CA TRP A 31 5.90 -5.22 1.67
C TRP A 31 6.91 -4.22 2.22
N THR A 32 8.17 -4.46 1.89
CA THR A 32 9.29 -3.58 2.22
C THR A 32 9.89 -3.03 0.92
N VAL A 33 10.14 -1.73 0.90
CA VAL A 33 10.88 -1.07 -0.19
C VAL A 33 12.34 -1.45 -0.09
N LEU A 34 12.91 -1.90 -1.21
CA LEU A 34 14.33 -2.20 -1.31
C LEU A 34 15.10 -1.06 -1.99
N GLU A 35 14.57 -0.56 -3.11
CA GLU A 35 15.24 0.42 -3.98
C GLU A 35 14.20 1.27 -4.72
N GLY A 36 14.63 2.39 -5.31
CA GLY A 36 13.82 3.23 -6.19
C GLY A 36 13.47 4.57 -5.57
N ASP A 37 12.40 5.19 -6.06
CA ASP A 37 12.05 6.57 -5.73
C ASP A 37 11.74 6.76 -4.24
N ILE A 38 11.03 5.83 -3.60
CA ILE A 38 10.71 5.93 -2.16
C ILE A 38 11.98 5.79 -1.30
N ALA A 39 12.95 4.96 -1.72
CA ALA A 39 14.19 4.76 -0.97
C ALA A 39 15.14 5.97 -0.97
N LYS A 40 14.87 6.99 -1.80
CA LYS A 40 15.65 8.25 -1.82
C LYS A 40 15.34 9.13 -0.60
N ASP A 41 14.08 9.13 -0.18
CA ASP A 41 13.57 9.99 0.89
C ASP A 41 13.46 9.26 2.24
N PHE A 42 13.43 7.93 2.22
CA PHE A 42 13.23 7.09 3.41
C PHE A 42 14.30 6.00 3.51
N LYS A 43 14.92 5.85 4.68
CA LYS A 43 15.91 4.79 4.97
C LYS A 43 15.25 3.41 5.05
N SER A 44 14.05 3.37 5.60
CA SER A 44 13.20 2.20 5.65
C SER A 44 11.77 2.61 5.36
N PHE A 45 11.07 1.76 4.60
CA PHE A 45 9.67 1.99 4.26
C PHE A 45 8.96 0.65 4.06
N ASN A 46 7.96 0.41 4.90
CA ASN A 46 7.06 -0.73 4.80
C ASN A 46 5.65 -0.23 4.51
N PHE A 47 4.94 -0.89 3.61
CA PHE A 47 3.49 -0.74 3.45
C PHE A 47 2.82 -2.04 3.85
N SER A 48 1.73 -1.93 4.59
CA SER A 48 0.90 -3.05 4.98
C SER A 48 -0.54 -2.82 4.52
N LEU A 49 -1.15 -3.91 4.08
CA LEU A 49 -2.56 -3.98 3.74
C LEU A 49 -3.22 -5.00 4.68
N ASP A 50 -4.20 -4.55 5.45
CA ASP A 50 -5.04 -5.40 6.30
C ASP A 50 -6.48 -5.40 5.79
N ILE A 51 -7.07 -6.58 5.66
CA ILE A 51 -8.45 -6.74 5.21
C ILE A 51 -9.32 -7.26 6.34
N THR A 52 -10.31 -6.46 6.76
CA THR A 52 -11.25 -6.81 7.82
C THR A 52 -12.67 -6.92 7.26
N PRO A 53 -13.35 -8.08 7.38
CA PRO A 53 -14.76 -8.20 7.02
C PRO A 53 -15.62 -7.23 7.83
N ARG A 54 -16.53 -6.52 7.17
CA ARG A 54 -17.45 -5.62 7.87
C ARG A 54 -18.59 -6.44 8.48
N HIS A 55 -18.49 -6.71 9.78
CA HIS A 55 -19.49 -7.49 10.50
C HIS A 55 -20.84 -6.77 10.49
N GLY A 56 -21.91 -7.49 10.12
CA GLY A 56 -23.27 -6.95 10.04
C GLY A 56 -23.61 -6.22 8.74
N ALA A 57 -22.69 -6.14 7.76
CA ALA A 57 -23.02 -5.66 6.43
C ALA A 57 -23.71 -6.77 5.61
N THR A 58 -24.85 -6.45 4.99
CA THR A 58 -25.66 -7.38 4.21
C THR A 58 -25.12 -7.64 2.80
N ASP A 59 -24.11 -6.89 2.38
CA ASP A 59 -23.54 -6.87 1.03
C ASP A 59 -22.22 -7.66 0.91
N GLY A 60 -21.75 -8.28 2.00
CA GLY A 60 -20.49 -9.03 2.00
C GLY A 60 -19.23 -8.16 1.88
N THR A 61 -19.33 -6.85 2.16
CA THR A 61 -18.20 -5.92 2.02
C THR A 61 -17.09 -6.13 3.07
N SER A 62 -15.87 -5.78 2.67
CA SER A 62 -14.69 -5.76 3.55
C SER A 62 -14.10 -4.36 3.59
N MET A 63 -13.51 -4.00 4.74
CA MET A 63 -12.72 -2.79 4.89
C MET A 63 -11.25 -3.11 4.65
N VAL A 64 -10.60 -2.32 3.79
CA VAL A 64 -9.15 -2.40 3.57
C VAL A 64 -8.49 -1.25 4.32
N LYS A 65 -7.54 -1.57 5.19
CA LYS A 65 -6.69 -0.59 5.86
C LYS A 65 -5.30 -0.64 5.24
N TRP A 66 -4.84 0.51 4.77
CA TRP A 66 -3.43 0.71 4.41
C TRP A 66 -2.72 1.39 5.57
N SER A 67 -1.52 0.92 5.89
CA SER A 67 -0.60 1.59 6.82
C SER A 67 0.80 1.61 6.25
N VAL A 68 1.59 2.58 6.71
CA VAL A 68 3.00 2.69 6.38
C VAL A 68 3.82 2.84 7.65
N GLU A 69 4.94 2.16 7.71
CA GLU A 69 5.96 2.31 8.76
C GLU A 69 7.24 2.74 8.07
N TYR A 70 7.83 3.84 8.51
CA TYR A 70 8.94 4.46 7.79
C TYR A 70 9.93 5.16 8.72
N GLU A 71 11.16 5.26 8.24
CA GLU A 71 12.21 6.11 8.80
C GLU A 71 12.65 7.12 7.74
N LYS A 72 12.52 8.41 8.02
CA LYS A 72 12.94 9.47 7.12
C LYS A 72 14.47 9.49 6.95
N ALA A 73 14.93 9.84 5.75
CA ALA A 73 16.36 10.04 5.50
C ALA A 73 16.92 11.22 6.33
N ASN A 74 16.13 12.28 6.50
CA ASN A 74 16.44 13.45 7.31
C ASN A 74 15.14 14.17 7.76
N GLY A 75 15.27 15.24 8.55
CA GLY A 75 14.13 15.98 9.11
C GLY A 75 13.28 16.77 8.11
N ASP A 76 13.82 17.06 6.92
CA ASP A 76 13.14 17.87 5.90
C ASP A 76 12.21 17.04 5.02
N VAL A 77 12.34 15.72 5.07
CA VAL A 77 11.47 14.81 4.32
C VAL A 77 10.03 14.90 4.87
N PRO A 78 9.02 15.20 4.04
CA PRO A 78 7.63 15.25 4.48
C PRO A 78 7.10 13.84 4.78
N ASP A 79 5.99 13.77 5.52
CA ASP A 79 5.30 12.50 5.72
C ASP A 79 4.71 11.98 4.41
N PRO A 80 4.66 10.65 4.20
CA PRO A 80 4.31 10.01 2.93
C PRO A 80 2.80 10.01 2.63
N VAL A 81 2.10 11.12 2.88
CA VAL A 81 0.65 11.27 2.68
C VAL A 81 0.26 11.04 1.22
N GLY A 82 1.07 11.50 0.26
CA GLY A 82 0.80 11.24 -1.16
C GLY A 82 0.80 9.75 -1.50
N ILE A 83 1.72 8.99 -0.89
CA ILE A 83 1.84 7.54 -1.11
C ILE A 83 0.64 6.81 -0.50
N ILE A 84 0.24 7.13 0.75
CA ILE A 84 -0.90 6.47 1.39
C ILE A 84 -2.23 6.76 0.66
N THR A 85 -2.40 7.97 0.13
CA THR A 85 -3.55 8.32 -0.72
C THR A 85 -3.56 7.49 -2.01
N ALA A 86 -2.41 7.34 -2.67
CA ALA A 86 -2.31 6.51 -3.88
C ALA A 86 -2.67 5.04 -3.60
N CYS A 87 -2.27 4.49 -2.45
CA CYS A 87 -2.67 3.14 -2.03
C CYS A 87 -4.19 3.00 -1.84
N GLY A 88 -4.85 4.02 -1.26
CA GLY A 88 -6.31 4.04 -1.15
C GLY A 88 -7.02 4.04 -2.52
N LEU A 89 -6.48 4.77 -3.50
CA LEU A 89 -6.98 4.76 -4.88
C LEU A 89 -6.82 3.39 -5.54
N LEU A 90 -5.70 2.71 -5.32
CA LEU A 90 -5.48 1.34 -5.82
C LEU A 90 -6.57 0.38 -5.33
N THR A 91 -6.99 0.47 -4.06
CA THR A 91 -8.11 -0.34 -3.54
C THR A 91 -9.40 -0.12 -4.33
N THR A 92 -9.71 1.13 -4.66
CA THR A 92 -10.93 1.46 -5.44
C THR A 92 -10.86 0.87 -6.85
N ILE A 93 -9.68 0.92 -7.49
CA ILE A 93 -9.46 0.33 -8.80
C ILE A 93 -9.58 -1.20 -8.76
N MET A 94 -9.04 -1.84 -7.72
CA MET A 94 -9.14 -3.29 -7.54
C MET A 94 -10.61 -3.72 -7.34
N ASP A 95 -11.37 -3.00 -6.53
CA ASP A 95 -12.80 -3.28 -6.30
C ASP A 95 -13.60 -3.22 -7.62
N LEU A 96 -13.42 -2.15 -8.41
CA LEU A 96 -14.06 -2.01 -9.72
C LEU A 96 -13.68 -3.10 -10.73
N ARG A 97 -12.50 -3.72 -10.60
CA ARG A 97 -12.01 -4.75 -11.52
C ARG A 97 -12.40 -6.16 -11.09
N LEU A 98 -12.45 -6.42 -9.78
CA LEU A 98 -12.92 -7.69 -9.23
C LEU A 98 -14.41 -7.88 -9.48
N GLN A 99 -15.22 -6.83 -9.35
CA GLN A 99 -16.67 -6.90 -9.59
C GLN A 99 -17.05 -7.16 -11.06
N LYS A 100 -16.19 -6.83 -12.03
CA LYS A 100 -16.46 -7.09 -13.47
C LYS A 100 -16.21 -8.53 -13.90
N GLN A 101 -15.59 -9.35 -13.05
CA GLN A 101 -15.22 -10.72 -13.36
C GLN A 101 -16.09 -11.76 -12.63
N ALA A 102 -17.07 -11.32 -11.83
CA ALA A 102 -18.07 -12.14 -11.17
C ALA A 102 -19.43 -12.03 -11.90
#